data_AF-A0A661GLG2-F1
#
_entry.id   AF-A0A661GLG2-F1
#
_cell.length_a   1.000
_cell.length_b   1.000
_cell.length_c   1.000
_cell.angle_alpha   90.00
_cell.angle_beta   90.00
_cell.angle_gamma   90.00
#
_symmetry.space_group_name_H-M   'P 1'
#
loop_
_entity.id
_entity.type
_entity.pdbx_description
1 polymer ?
#
loop_
_entity_poly.entity_id
_entity_poly.type
_entity_poly.pdbx_seq_one_letter_code
_entity_poly.pdbx_strand_id
1 'polypeptide(L)' 'LMDIADGKFILRERAPGVSVEEIVNLTEGELVVPDHVPEMTFV' A
#
# COMPACT_ATOMS: atom_id res chain seq x y z
N LEU A 1 5.91 -2.20 1.47
CA LEU A 1 6.64 -2.40 0.21
C LEU A 1 5.67 -2.12 -0.94
N MET A 2 6.12 -1.46 -2.01
CA MET A 2 5.28 -1.13 -3.17
C MET A 2 5.88 -1.83 -4.38
N ASP A 3 5.08 -2.62 -5.08
CA ASP A 3 5.48 -3.32 -6.30
C ASP A 3 4.81 -2.66 -7.51
N ILE A 4 5.42 -2.76 -8.69
CA ILE A 4 4.87 -2.20 -9.93
C ILE A 4 4.60 -3.36 -10.88
N ALA A 5 3.32 -3.59 -11.19
CA ALA A 5 2.89 -4.52 -12.22
C ALA A 5 1.91 -3.81 -13.17
N ASP A 6 2.10 -3.98 -14.47
CA ASP A 6 1.26 -3.38 -15.53
C ASP A 6 1.09 -1.85 -15.42
N GLY A 7 2.11 -1.15 -14.92
CA GLY A 7 2.10 0.31 -14.72
C GLY A 7 1.29 0.79 -13.51
N LYS A 8 0.85 -0.13 -12.65
CA LYS A 8 0.10 0.17 -11.43
C LYS A 8 0.92 -0.15 -10.20
N PHE A 9 0.73 0.66 -9.16
CA PHE A 9 1.32 0.36 -7.86
C PHE A 9 0.44 -0.64 -7.11
N ILE A 10 1.04 -1.63 -6.47
CA ILE A 10 0.33 -2.59 -5.62
C ILE A 10 0.77 -2.38 -4.18
N LEU A 11 -0.18 -2.08 -3.29
CA LEU A 11 0.08 -1.94 -1.87
C LEU A 11 0.22 -3.33 -1.23
N ARG A 12 1.45 -3.73 -0.90
CA ARG A 12 1.71 -5.06 -0.30
C ARG A 12 1.68 -5.02 1.23
N GLU A 13 2.17 -3.95 1.83
CA GLU A 13 2.32 -3.80 3.26
C GLU A 13 2.26 -2.32 3.65
N ARG A 14 1.68 -2.02 4.82
CA ARG A 14 1.59 -0.66 5.38
C ARG A 14 2.43 -0.52 6.65
N ALA A 15 2.86 0.69 6.98
CA ALA A 15 3.52 0.91 8.26
C ALA A 15 2.53 0.72 9.43
N PRO A 16 3.00 0.29 10.62
CA PRO A 16 2.17 0.25 11.82
C PRO A 16 1.56 1.62 12.11
N GLY A 17 0.24 1.65 12.38
CA GLY A 17 -0.48 2.89 12.66
C GLY A 17 -0.81 3.77 11.44
N VAL A 18 -0.37 3.43 10.23
CA VAL A 18 -0.78 4.12 8.99
C VAL A 18 -1.99 3.43 8.40
N SER A 19 -3.04 4.18 8.04
CA SER A 19 -4.26 3.63 7.46
C SER A 19 -4.14 3.45 5.94
N VAL A 20 -4.93 2.54 5.37
CA VAL A 20 -4.99 2.35 3.91
C VAL A 20 -5.55 3.61 3.22
N GLU A 21 -6.54 4.25 3.83
CA GLU A 21 -7.15 5.48 3.30
C GLU A 21 -6.15 6.63 3.17
N GLU A 22 -5.29 6.81 4.17
CA GLU A 22 -4.21 7.81 4.12
C GLU A 22 -3.24 7.53 2.98
N ILE A 23 -2.86 6.26 2.77
CA ILE A 23 -1.97 5.87 1.67
C ILE A 23 -2.61 6.19 0.31
N VAL A 24 -3.91 5.91 0.15
CA VAL A 24 -4.65 6.23 -1.08
C VAL A 24 -4.70 7.75 -1.31
N ASN A 25 -5.01 8.53 -0.28
CA ASN A 25 -5.10 9.99 -0.37
C ASN A 25 -3.76 10.67 -0.70
N LEU A 26 -2.63 10.07 -0.28
CA LEU A 26 -1.30 10.59 -0.54
C LEU A 26 -0.67 10.08 -1.85
N THR A 27 -1.32 9.13 -2.54
CA THR A 27 -0.79 8.53 -3.78
C THR A 27 -1.52 9.12 -5.00
N GLU A 28 -0.83 9.93 -5.79
CA GLU A 28 -1.39 10.57 -7.00
C GLU A 28 -1.53 9.62 -8.21
N GLY A 29 -1.12 8.35 -8.08
CA GLY A 29 -1.15 7.34 -9.14
C GLY A 29 -2.16 6.21 -8.89
N GLU A 30 -2.40 5.38 -9.91
CA GLU A 30 -3.25 4.20 -9.76
C GLU A 30 -2.64 3.20 -8.76
N LEU A 31 -3.29 3.10 -7.60
CA LEU A 31 -2.94 2.19 -6.51
C LEU A 31 -3.96 1.04 -6.42
N VAL A 32 -3.48 -0.18 -6.61
CA VAL A 32 -4.24 -1.40 -6.35
C VAL A 32 -4.09 -1.76 -4.89
N VAL A 33 -5.21 -1.78 -4.17
CA VAL A 33 -5.30 -2.14 -2.75
C VAL A 33 -5.95 -3.53 -2.65
N PRO A 34 -5.23 -4.57 -2.21
CA PRO A 34 -5.79 -5.90 -1.95
C PRO A 34 -6.76 -5.92 -0.76
N ASP A 35 -7.60 -6.97 -0.67
CA ASP A 35 -8.53 -7.18 0.46
C ASP A 35 -7.84 -7.25 1.82
N HIS A 36 -6.57 -7.69 1.84
CA HIS A 36 -5.76 -7.76 3.05
C HIS A 36 -4.39 -7.11 2.83
N VAL A 37 -4.11 -6.07 3.62
CA VAL A 37 -2.82 -5.37 3.65
C VAL A 37 -2.27 -5.41 5.08
N PRO A 38 -1.28 -6.27 5.37
CA PRO A 38 -0.71 -6.39 6.70
C PRO A 38 0.17 -5.19 7.07
N GLU A 39 0.39 -5.01 8.37
CA GLU A 39 1.40 -4.08 8.88
C GLU A 39 2.80 -4.66 8.69
N MET A 40 3.76 -3.80 8.35
CA MET A 40 5.17 -4.13 8.35
C MET A 40 5.59 -4.56 9.75
N THR A 41 6.25 -5.70 9.83
CA THR A 41 6.88 -6.16 11.07
C THR A 41 8.35 -5.77 11.00
N PHE A 42 8.78 -4.84 11.86
CA PHE A 42 10.21 -4.58 12.04
C PHE A 42 10.77 -5.72 12.91
N VAL A 43 11.48 -6.66 12.28
CA VAL A 43 12.24 -7.71 12.96
C VAL A 43 13.69 -7.27 13.16
#